data_AF-A0A8T4EC63-F1
#
_entry.id   AF-A0A8T4EC63-F1
#
_cell.length_a   1.000
_cell.length_b   1.000
_cell.length_c   1.000
_cell.angle_alpha   90.00
_cell.angle_beta   90.00
_cell.angle_gamma   90.00
#
_symmetry.space_group_name_H-M   'P 1'
#
loop_
_entity.id
_entity.type
_entity.pdbx_description
1 polymer ?
#
loop_
_entity_poly.entity_id
_entity_poly.type
_entity_poly.pdbx_seq_one_letter_code
_entity_poly.pdbx_strand_id
1 'polypeptide(L)'
;MNELAAIAKSIVSNLHQSYIYRVLADWQKKDALEIREELQIVGFSEVMTNPFEILNLVKKHILYKALDNDDIVEFLMAIPSWVGFRQVSETLETGEQAILTGKRNALAMLWLMILPKVSISPTTLPSEIEKQHIEILVDYLLRSDESRADLSRFISLELVNRGISDEFFDISGIVRGLSIDETIRTIRLRSLVSLILMKACDFPFDLDLVFSLQDSKLVEETTLYIIAMHAQTSLTYQIAGSGSSKPFDWPLVGTARVFTRLIATLDVLRRAASQMTTCSLYTTQSQGITESWTEWDYLSFLVKKITDYYNDLLRSRFGKGKNEELDAFINLLNGENIEITNAVKESDDRALMLYEEFTDCKRRARIGEKPHISPERRFRVVLTNLKQHLGESKTDTISSEELIEEIVEAFNAISDLIEKHTETLGNQVDKFTEELCFETSFRILELTGIGSALVDLPWVSRFIAEEVARAKISQGEIDSLGDQYRMRRIVSAFSGGVVYLVLQSRK
;
A
#
# COMPACT_ATOMS: atom_id res chain seq x y z
N MET A 1 -8.69 27.31 23.31
CA MET A 1 -7.63 27.06 24.31
C MET A 1 -7.68 25.65 24.95
N ASN A 2 -8.74 24.84 24.77
CA ASN A 2 -8.86 23.51 25.41
C ASN A 2 -8.43 22.32 24.52
N GLU A 3 -8.49 22.44 23.20
CA GLU A 3 -8.27 21.30 22.27
C GLU A 3 -6.79 20.99 22.01
N LEU A 4 -5.96 22.01 21.80
CA LEU A 4 -4.52 21.83 21.56
C LEU A 4 -3.80 21.23 22.78
N ALA A 5 -4.22 21.60 23.99
CA ALA A 5 -3.71 21.01 25.22
C ALA A 5 -4.11 19.53 25.35
N ALA A 6 -5.32 19.16 24.91
CA ALA A 6 -5.75 17.76 24.87
C ALA A 6 -4.96 16.94 23.83
N ILE A 7 -4.70 17.51 22.66
CA ILE A 7 -3.84 16.91 21.62
C ILE A 7 -2.43 16.68 22.17
N ALA A 8 -1.81 17.70 22.78
CA ALA A 8 -0.48 17.58 23.37
C ALA A 8 -0.43 16.48 24.44
N LYS A 9 -1.44 16.42 25.32
CA LYS A 9 -1.59 15.37 26.33
C LYS A 9 -1.70 13.97 25.73
N SER A 10 -2.47 13.82 24.65
CA SER A 10 -2.61 12.56 23.92
C SER A 10 -1.26 12.11 23.33
N ILE A 11 -0.61 13.00 22.55
CA ILE A 11 0.68 12.76 21.91
C ILE A 11 1.72 12.31 22.94
N VAL A 12 1.90 13.07 24.01
CA VAL A 12 2.90 12.74 25.04
C VAL A 12 2.57 11.44 25.75
N SER A 13 1.28 11.14 25.97
CA SER A 13 0.86 9.88 26.57
C SER A 13 1.17 8.67 25.69
N ASN A 14 0.87 8.77 24.40
CA ASN A 14 1.11 7.69 23.45
C ASN A 14 2.61 7.52 23.16
N LEU A 15 3.36 8.63 23.15
CA LEU A 15 4.82 8.60 22.98
C LEU A 15 5.51 7.82 24.09
N HIS A 16 5.14 8.03 25.35
CA HIS A 16 5.76 7.33 26.49
C HIS A 16 5.60 5.80 26.41
N GLN A 17 4.53 5.35 25.73
CA GLN A 17 4.25 3.94 25.51
C GLN A 17 4.98 3.37 24.28
N SER A 18 5.64 4.21 23.48
CA SER A 18 6.36 3.84 22.26
C SER A 18 7.84 3.63 22.50
N TYR A 19 8.42 2.57 21.91
CA TYR A 19 9.87 2.32 21.88
C TYR A 19 10.66 3.53 21.34
N ILE A 20 10.04 4.28 20.44
CA ILE A 20 10.58 5.46 19.76
C ILE A 20 10.99 6.57 20.75
N TYR A 21 10.33 6.68 21.90
CA TYR A 21 10.71 7.64 22.93
C TYR A 21 12.17 7.45 23.39
N ARG A 22 12.61 6.20 23.53
CA ARG A 22 13.99 5.88 23.95
C ARG A 22 14.99 6.31 22.88
N VAL A 23 14.68 6.01 21.62
CA VAL A 23 15.52 6.41 20.47
C VAL A 23 15.70 7.93 20.43
N LEU A 24 14.62 8.71 20.57
CA LEU A 24 14.71 10.17 20.63
C LEU A 24 15.52 10.66 21.83
N ALA A 25 15.28 10.07 23.02
CA ALA A 25 15.98 10.46 24.24
C ALA A 25 17.47 10.18 24.21
N ASP A 26 17.89 9.06 23.61
CA ASP A 26 19.29 8.68 23.49
C ASP A 26 20.03 9.68 22.58
N TRP A 27 19.48 9.99 21.40
CA TRP A 27 20.07 10.99 20.52
C TRP A 27 20.04 12.41 21.09
N GLN A 28 18.99 12.77 21.85
CA GLN A 28 18.91 14.08 22.49
C GLN A 28 20.05 14.31 23.49
N LYS A 29 20.45 13.27 24.25
CA LYS A 29 21.51 13.37 25.25
C LYS A 29 22.92 13.42 24.66
N LYS A 30 23.14 12.79 23.50
CA LYS A 30 24.45 12.72 22.87
C LYS A 30 24.98 14.10 22.50
N ASP A 31 26.19 14.43 22.92
CA ASP A 31 26.83 15.67 22.52
C ASP A 31 27.51 15.57 21.14
N ALA A 32 28.10 16.66 20.66
CA ALA A 32 28.76 16.65 19.36
C ALA A 32 29.99 15.75 19.31
N LEU A 33 30.66 15.52 20.44
CA LEU A 33 31.87 14.71 20.55
C LEU A 33 31.52 13.22 20.46
N GLU A 34 30.50 12.77 21.19
CA GLU A 34 30.00 11.40 21.11
C GLU A 34 29.53 11.03 19.70
N ILE A 35 28.79 11.92 19.03
CA ILE A 35 28.34 11.70 17.64
C ILE A 35 29.54 11.62 16.68
N ARG A 36 30.55 12.47 16.89
CA ARG A 36 31.77 12.47 16.08
C ARG A 36 32.53 11.15 16.21
N GLU A 37 32.65 10.63 17.43
CA GLU A 37 33.31 9.36 17.72
C GLU A 37 32.57 8.19 17.07
N GLU A 38 31.24 8.15 17.15
CA GLU A 38 30.42 7.13 16.51
C GLU A 38 30.55 7.13 14.97
N LEU A 39 30.73 8.31 14.38
CA LEU A 39 30.97 8.49 12.95
C LEU A 39 32.43 8.26 12.54
N GLN A 40 33.33 8.00 13.49
CA GLN A 40 34.77 7.81 13.25
C GLN A 40 35.41 8.97 12.46
N ILE A 41 34.99 10.21 12.72
CA ILE A 41 35.56 11.40 12.07
C ILE A 41 36.91 11.74 12.74
N VAL A 42 37.99 11.12 12.27
CA VAL A 42 39.35 11.22 12.83
C VAL A 42 40.03 12.55 12.49
N GLY A 43 40.67 13.18 13.49
CA GLY A 43 41.65 14.26 13.31
C GLY A 43 41.10 15.68 13.49
N PHE A 44 41.78 16.51 14.30
CA PHE A 44 41.55 17.97 14.37
C PHE A 44 42.30 18.73 13.25
N SER A 45 43.16 18.03 12.51
CA SER A 45 44.05 18.60 11.51
C SER A 45 44.18 17.64 10.34
N GLU A 46 43.50 17.93 9.24
CA GLU A 46 43.96 17.84 7.85
C GLU A 46 42.76 17.67 6.91
N VAL A 47 42.53 18.72 6.12
CA VAL A 47 41.66 18.79 4.94
C VAL A 47 40.14 18.76 5.20
N MET A 48 39.58 19.97 5.30
CA MET A 48 38.27 20.38 4.77
C MET A 48 37.27 19.26 4.44
N THR A 49 36.77 18.51 5.44
CA THR A 49 35.48 17.84 5.25
C THR A 49 34.45 18.96 5.20
N ASN A 50 33.81 19.12 4.05
CA ASN A 50 32.84 20.17 3.84
C ASN A 50 31.80 20.12 4.99
N PRO A 51 31.54 21.22 5.75
CA PRO A 51 30.55 21.22 6.81
C PRO A 51 29.19 20.65 6.39
N PHE A 52 28.84 20.73 5.10
CA PHE A 52 27.66 20.10 4.55
C PHE A 52 27.72 18.57 4.48
N GLU A 53 28.87 18.01 4.14
CA GLU A 53 29.08 16.56 4.14
C GLU A 53 28.95 16.02 5.56
N ILE A 54 29.52 16.72 6.55
CA ILE A 54 29.36 16.37 7.97
C ILE A 54 27.88 16.44 8.39
N LEU A 55 27.18 17.53 8.06
CA LEU A 55 25.75 17.68 8.37
C LEU A 55 24.92 16.53 7.79
N ASN A 56 25.11 16.22 6.51
CA ASN A 56 24.38 15.15 5.83
C ASN A 56 24.77 13.77 6.37
N LEU A 57 26.04 13.54 6.70
CA LEU A 57 26.52 12.30 7.28
C LEU A 57 25.87 12.05 8.65
N VAL A 58 25.87 13.06 9.52
CA VAL A 58 25.22 13.01 10.84
C VAL A 58 23.72 12.77 10.69
N LYS A 59 23.07 13.54 9.81
CA LYS A 59 21.63 13.41 9.56
C LYS A 59 21.28 11.99 9.09
N LYS A 60 21.98 11.49 8.07
CA LYS A 60 21.77 10.14 7.53
C LYS A 60 22.01 9.08 8.60
N HIS A 61 23.08 9.21 9.38
CA HIS A 61 23.41 8.25 10.43
C HIS A 61 22.33 8.14 11.51
N ILE A 62 21.85 9.28 12.02
CA ILE A 62 20.80 9.32 13.05
C ILE A 62 19.50 8.72 12.49
N LEU A 63 19.09 9.13 11.28
CA LEU A 63 17.87 8.62 10.64
C LEU A 63 17.95 7.11 10.40
N TYR A 64 19.09 6.61 9.92
CA TYR A 64 19.32 5.18 9.68
C TYR A 64 19.19 4.38 10.97
N LYS A 65 19.87 4.82 12.04
CA LYS A 65 19.83 4.17 13.35
C LYS A 65 18.45 4.21 14.00
N ALA A 66 17.63 5.21 13.69
CA ALA A 66 16.32 5.39 14.28
C ALA A 66 15.19 4.67 13.53
N LEU A 67 15.28 4.56 12.20
CA LEU A 67 14.18 4.09 11.35
C LEU A 67 14.41 2.69 10.75
N ASP A 68 15.66 2.27 10.59
CA ASP A 68 16.04 0.97 10.02
C ASP A 68 15.34 0.65 8.69
N ASN A 69 15.17 1.68 7.84
CA ASN A 69 14.51 1.59 6.53
C ASN A 69 15.18 2.55 5.54
N ASP A 70 15.94 1.98 4.60
CA ASP A 70 16.75 2.72 3.63
C ASP A 70 15.91 3.65 2.76
N ASP A 71 14.77 3.16 2.23
CA ASP A 71 13.88 3.93 1.36
C ASP A 71 13.31 5.18 2.05
N ILE A 72 12.93 5.04 3.34
CA ILE A 72 12.45 6.18 4.14
C ILE A 72 13.59 7.16 4.39
N VAL A 73 14.79 6.67 4.71
CA VAL A 73 15.95 7.55 4.95
C VAL A 73 16.32 8.31 3.69
N GLU A 74 16.38 7.65 2.53
CA GLU A 74 16.68 8.29 1.25
C GLU A 74 15.66 9.38 0.91
N PHE A 75 14.37 9.07 1.10
CA PHE A 75 13.30 10.06 0.95
C PHE A 75 13.51 11.28 1.86
N LEU A 76 13.76 11.08 3.15
CA LEU A 76 13.95 12.18 4.12
C LEU A 76 15.22 13.00 3.83
N MET A 77 16.26 12.38 3.29
CA MET A 77 17.47 13.08 2.86
C MET A 77 17.21 13.94 1.62
N ALA A 78 16.41 13.45 0.67
CA ALA A 78 16.16 14.09 -0.62
C ALA A 78 15.06 15.16 -0.58
N ILE A 79 14.04 14.97 0.24
CA ILE A 79 12.82 15.79 0.24
C ILE A 79 13.05 17.31 0.35
N PRO A 80 13.98 17.85 1.17
CA PRO A 80 14.13 19.30 1.25
C PRO A 80 14.60 19.87 -0.09
N SER A 81 15.44 19.13 -0.83
CA SER A 81 15.93 19.56 -2.14
C SER A 81 14.81 19.58 -3.20
N TRP A 82 13.92 18.58 -3.20
CA TRP A 82 12.76 18.53 -4.11
C TRP A 82 11.81 19.70 -3.89
N VAL A 83 11.65 20.10 -2.63
CA VAL A 83 10.80 21.23 -2.23
C VAL A 83 11.48 22.59 -2.50
N GLY A 84 12.77 22.60 -2.86
CA GLY A 84 13.51 23.80 -3.26
C GLY A 84 14.41 24.41 -2.19
N PHE A 85 14.55 23.76 -1.03
CA PHE A 85 15.52 24.16 -0.01
C PHE A 85 16.94 23.82 -0.45
N ARG A 86 17.86 24.76 -0.23
CA ARG A 86 19.29 24.63 -0.56
C ARG A 86 20.11 24.72 0.71
N GLN A 87 21.24 24.05 0.74
CA GLN A 87 22.16 24.15 1.88
C GLN A 87 22.90 25.50 1.82
N VAL A 88 23.08 26.16 2.97
CA VAL A 88 23.76 27.48 3.05
C VAL A 88 24.96 27.44 3.99
N SER A 89 26.07 27.98 3.49
CA SER A 89 27.38 27.92 4.14
C SER A 89 27.55 28.98 5.22
N GLU A 90 26.80 30.08 5.09
CA GLU A 90 26.89 31.24 5.98
C GLU A 90 26.48 30.93 7.43
N THR A 91 25.85 29.78 7.69
CA THR A 91 25.42 29.37 9.03
C THR A 91 26.31 28.30 9.70
N LEU A 92 27.32 27.76 9.00
CA LEU A 92 28.13 26.63 9.46
C LEU A 92 29.62 26.98 9.43
N GLU A 93 30.11 27.61 10.50
CA GLU A 93 31.50 28.04 10.63
C GLU A 93 32.43 26.93 11.13
N THR A 94 31.88 25.93 11.84
CA THR A 94 32.67 24.81 12.41
C THR A 94 32.06 23.43 12.17
N GLY A 95 32.90 22.39 12.18
CA GLY A 95 32.44 21.00 12.12
C GLY A 95 31.52 20.62 13.29
N GLU A 96 31.74 21.19 14.48
CA GLU A 96 30.85 21.01 15.64
C GLU A 96 29.47 21.61 15.39
N GLN A 97 29.39 22.82 14.83
CA GLN A 97 28.13 23.44 14.43
C GLN A 97 27.41 22.61 13.37
N ALA A 98 28.14 22.02 12.42
CA ALA A 98 27.57 21.11 11.43
C ALA A 98 26.98 19.84 12.06
N ILE A 99 27.67 19.25 13.04
CA ILE A 99 27.18 18.08 13.79
C ILE A 99 25.90 18.43 14.56
N LEU A 100 25.91 19.51 15.33
CA LEU A 100 24.74 19.92 16.12
C LEU A 100 23.55 20.31 15.23
N THR A 101 23.82 20.94 14.08
CA THR A 101 22.79 21.27 13.09
C THR A 101 22.20 20.01 12.46
N GLY A 102 23.05 19.07 12.03
CA GLY A 102 22.63 17.77 11.50
C GLY A 102 21.79 16.98 12.50
N LYS A 103 22.19 16.96 13.77
CA LYS A 103 21.42 16.35 14.87
C LYS A 103 20.05 16.99 15.01
N ARG A 104 19.96 18.33 15.13
CA ARG A 104 18.67 19.03 15.30
C ARG A 104 17.75 18.82 14.10
N ASN A 105 18.31 18.82 12.89
CA ASN A 105 17.56 18.56 11.67
C ASN A 105 16.99 17.14 11.65
N ALA A 106 17.82 16.13 11.95
CA ALA A 106 17.39 14.73 12.02
C ALA A 106 16.31 14.51 13.08
N LEU A 107 16.49 15.06 14.29
CA LEU A 107 15.51 14.93 15.37
C LEU A 107 14.17 15.58 15.03
N ALA A 108 14.16 16.74 14.37
CA ALA A 108 12.93 17.37 13.90
C ALA A 108 12.21 16.50 12.85
N MET A 109 12.95 15.90 11.91
CA MET A 109 12.39 14.96 10.93
C MET A 109 11.82 13.71 11.61
N LEU A 110 12.53 13.15 12.59
CA LEU A 110 12.04 12.01 13.36
C LEU A 110 10.75 12.38 14.09
N TRP A 111 10.67 13.53 14.74
CA TRP A 111 9.45 13.99 15.39
C TRP A 111 8.26 14.04 14.43
N LEU A 112 8.43 14.63 13.24
CA LEU A 112 7.38 14.65 12.23
C LEU A 112 7.02 13.24 11.75
N MET A 113 7.97 12.32 11.63
CA MET A 113 7.69 10.92 11.30
C MET A 113 6.93 10.16 12.39
N ILE A 114 6.99 10.63 13.64
CA ILE A 114 6.39 9.98 14.79
C ILE A 114 5.00 10.52 15.08
N LEU A 115 4.78 11.81 14.87
CA LEU A 115 3.51 12.50 15.18
C LEU A 115 2.28 11.77 14.64
N PRO A 116 2.24 11.31 13.37
CA PRO A 116 1.12 10.51 12.87
C PRO A 116 0.84 9.28 13.73
N LYS A 117 1.87 8.57 14.18
CA LYS A 117 1.75 7.30 14.93
C LYS A 117 1.30 7.49 16.38
N VAL A 118 1.58 8.64 16.98
CA VAL A 118 1.27 8.93 18.39
C VAL A 118 0.10 9.90 18.56
N SER A 119 -0.47 10.44 17.47
CA SER A 119 -1.59 11.38 17.52
C SER A 119 -2.89 10.74 18.04
N ILE A 120 -3.11 9.46 17.72
CA ILE A 120 -4.25 8.66 18.19
C ILE A 120 -3.75 7.51 19.06
N SER A 121 -4.47 7.24 20.15
CA SER A 121 -4.16 6.08 20.98
C SER A 121 -4.44 4.77 20.21
N PRO A 122 -3.57 3.75 20.32
CA PRO A 122 -3.82 2.42 19.78
C PRO A 122 -5.11 1.77 20.29
N THR A 123 -5.66 2.25 21.41
CA THR A 123 -6.89 1.74 22.02
C THR A 123 -8.16 2.48 21.62
N THR A 124 -8.05 3.56 20.82
CA THR A 124 -9.20 4.36 20.39
C THR A 124 -10.14 3.53 19.53
N LEU A 125 -11.45 3.65 19.77
CA LEU A 125 -12.44 2.93 18.97
C LEU A 125 -12.50 3.53 17.56
N PRO A 126 -12.79 2.73 16.52
CA PRO A 126 -12.85 3.22 15.14
C PRO A 126 -13.77 4.43 14.94
N SER A 127 -14.95 4.41 15.57
CA SER A 127 -15.92 5.51 15.55
C SER A 127 -15.45 6.81 16.22
N GLU A 128 -14.32 6.77 16.92
CA GLU A 128 -13.72 7.88 17.65
C GLU A 128 -12.45 8.41 16.99
N ILE A 129 -11.90 7.72 15.98
CA ILE A 129 -10.70 8.13 15.23
C ILE A 129 -10.92 9.50 14.59
N GLU A 130 -12.03 9.66 13.87
CA GLU A 130 -12.40 10.93 13.22
C GLU A 130 -12.68 12.06 14.21
N LYS A 131 -12.93 11.74 15.49
CA LYS A 131 -13.26 12.71 16.55
C LYS A 131 -12.04 13.19 17.34
N GLN A 132 -10.82 12.76 16.99
CA GLN A 132 -9.59 13.14 17.69
C GLN A 132 -9.06 14.54 17.29
N HIS A 133 -9.78 15.29 16.44
CA HIS A 133 -9.38 16.63 15.99
C HIS A 133 -7.97 16.70 15.38
N ILE A 134 -7.57 15.65 14.65
CA ILE A 134 -6.24 15.54 14.00
C ILE A 134 -6.00 16.71 13.03
N GLU A 135 -7.05 17.18 12.38
CA GLU A 135 -7.01 18.36 11.52
C GLU A 135 -6.40 19.57 12.24
N ILE A 136 -6.68 19.78 13.53
CA ILE A 136 -6.11 20.88 14.31
C ILE A 136 -4.60 20.70 14.47
N LEU A 137 -4.12 19.47 14.74
CA LEU A 137 -2.69 19.18 14.81
C LEU A 137 -2.01 19.49 13.46
N VAL A 138 -2.60 19.02 12.37
CA VAL A 138 -2.06 19.22 11.01
C VAL A 138 -2.09 20.71 10.63
N ASP A 139 -3.18 21.44 10.90
CA ASP A 139 -3.26 22.88 10.66
C ASP A 139 -2.15 23.61 11.42
N TYR A 140 -1.95 23.33 12.70
CA TYR A 140 -0.88 23.99 13.48
C TYR A 140 0.52 23.66 12.96
N LEU A 141 0.75 22.44 12.44
CA LEU A 141 2.02 22.06 11.84
C LEU A 141 2.30 22.79 10.52
N LEU A 142 1.27 23.04 9.72
CA LEU A 142 1.41 23.61 8.37
C LEU A 142 1.29 25.14 8.35
N ARG A 143 0.40 25.72 9.16
CA ARG A 143 -0.05 27.11 9.03
C ARG A 143 1.05 28.17 9.10
N SER A 144 1.84 28.25 10.16
CA SER A 144 2.90 29.27 10.29
C SER A 144 4.02 28.85 11.24
N ASP A 145 5.11 29.63 11.26
CA ASP A 145 6.18 29.43 12.26
C ASP A 145 5.66 29.67 13.68
N GLU A 146 4.76 30.64 13.86
CA GLU A 146 4.11 30.93 15.13
C GLU A 146 3.22 29.76 15.60
N SER A 147 2.43 29.15 14.71
CA SER A 147 1.58 28.01 15.08
C SER A 147 2.41 26.78 15.46
N ARG A 148 3.53 26.53 14.77
CA ARG A 148 4.49 25.49 15.13
C ARG A 148 5.17 25.75 16.47
N ALA A 149 5.52 27.01 16.75
CA ALA A 149 6.11 27.41 18.03
C ALA A 149 5.10 27.22 19.18
N ASP A 150 3.83 27.57 18.97
CA ASP A 150 2.77 27.32 19.94
C ASP A 150 2.59 25.82 20.20
N LEU A 151 2.47 25.00 19.16
CA LEU A 151 2.38 23.55 19.29
C LEU A 151 3.57 22.98 20.08
N SER A 152 4.79 23.44 19.75
CA SER A 152 6.01 23.04 20.43
C SER A 152 5.99 23.40 21.91
N ARG A 153 5.51 24.60 22.26
CA ARG A 153 5.36 25.03 23.65
C ARG A 153 4.38 24.15 24.43
N PHE A 154 3.22 23.81 23.85
CA PHE A 154 2.23 22.98 24.54
C PHE A 154 2.71 21.53 24.73
N ILE A 155 3.37 20.94 23.73
CA ILE A 155 3.95 19.59 23.84
C ILE A 155 5.10 19.59 24.86
N SER A 156 5.99 20.58 24.80
CA SER A 156 7.12 20.70 25.74
C SER A 156 6.66 20.89 27.18
N LEU A 157 5.63 21.70 27.41
CA LEU A 157 5.03 21.85 28.74
C LEU A 157 4.51 20.52 29.29
N GLU A 158 3.82 19.72 28.46
CA GLU A 158 3.31 18.41 28.87
C GLU A 158 4.44 17.39 29.09
N LEU A 159 5.53 17.44 28.31
CA LEU A 159 6.72 16.64 28.53
C LEU A 159 7.39 17.00 29.88
N VAL A 160 7.53 18.30 30.18
CA VAL A 160 8.06 18.80 31.45
C VAL A 160 7.20 18.35 32.63
N ASN A 161 5.86 18.40 32.49
CA ASN A 161 4.94 17.89 33.51
C ASN A 161 5.13 16.38 33.80
N ARG A 162 5.75 15.63 32.87
CA ARG A 162 6.10 14.21 33.02
C ARG A 162 7.57 13.97 33.35
N GLY A 163 8.31 15.02 33.70
CA GLY A 163 9.72 14.95 34.11
C GLY A 163 10.71 14.83 32.96
N ILE A 164 10.33 15.23 31.74
CA ILE A 164 11.18 15.24 30.55
C ILE A 164 11.67 16.66 30.30
N SER A 165 12.89 16.83 29.78
CA SER A 165 13.46 18.15 29.49
C SER A 165 12.59 18.94 28.48
N ASP A 166 12.54 20.26 28.64
CA ASP A 166 11.89 21.22 27.72
C ASP A 166 12.42 21.06 26.29
N GLU A 167 13.74 20.95 26.13
CA GLU A 167 14.43 20.92 24.83
C GLU A 167 14.18 19.63 24.02
N PHE A 168 13.33 18.72 24.51
CA PHE A 168 13.09 17.40 23.94
C PHE A 168 12.28 17.45 22.63
N PHE A 169 11.43 18.45 22.44
CA PHE A 169 10.59 18.60 21.25
C PHE A 169 10.87 19.92 20.51
N ASP A 170 11.47 19.83 19.32
CA ASP A 170 11.67 20.97 18.41
C ASP A 170 11.46 20.54 16.95
N ILE A 171 10.30 20.88 16.39
CA ILE A 171 10.00 20.66 14.97
C ILE A 171 10.50 21.81 14.07
N SER A 172 10.84 22.97 14.64
CA SER A 172 11.40 24.10 13.88
C SER A 172 12.81 23.79 13.35
N GLY A 173 13.46 22.77 13.93
CA GLY A 173 14.75 22.23 13.49
C GLY A 173 14.80 21.72 12.06
N ILE A 174 13.67 21.41 11.41
CA ILE A 174 13.61 20.74 10.10
C ILE A 174 14.29 21.50 8.95
N VAL A 175 14.35 22.84 9.03
CA VAL A 175 15.02 23.68 8.03
C VAL A 175 16.39 24.18 8.48
N ARG A 176 16.90 23.77 9.64
CA ARG A 176 18.22 24.22 10.11
C ARG A 176 19.32 23.73 9.15
N GLY A 177 20.20 24.64 8.75
CA GLY A 177 21.24 24.39 7.75
C GLY A 177 20.75 24.47 6.30
N LEU A 178 19.49 24.88 6.09
CA LEU A 178 18.87 25.06 4.78
C LEU A 178 18.34 26.49 4.63
N SER A 179 18.31 27.00 3.41
CA SER A 179 17.63 28.24 3.03
C SER A 179 16.75 28.04 1.82
N ILE A 180 15.85 28.99 1.63
CA ILE A 180 15.04 29.15 0.43
C ILE A 180 14.70 30.64 0.31
N ASP A 181 14.25 31.07 -0.85
CA ASP A 181 13.67 32.41 -1.01
C ASP A 181 12.49 32.61 -0.05
N GLU A 182 12.57 33.65 0.79
CA GLU A 182 11.57 33.97 1.81
C GLU A 182 10.16 34.19 1.21
N THR A 183 10.07 34.63 -0.06
CA THR A 183 8.78 34.84 -0.73
C THR A 183 7.97 33.56 -0.92
N ILE A 184 8.64 32.41 -1.02
CA ILE A 184 8.02 31.08 -1.20
C ILE A 184 8.21 30.16 0.00
N ARG A 185 8.98 30.58 1.01
CA ARG A 185 9.40 29.75 2.15
C ARG A 185 8.22 29.12 2.88
N THR A 186 7.17 29.88 3.17
CA THR A 186 6.01 29.37 3.92
C THR A 186 5.31 28.24 3.16
N ILE A 187 5.07 28.42 1.85
CA ILE A 187 4.42 27.42 0.99
C ILE A 187 5.29 26.16 0.92
N ARG A 188 6.58 26.32 0.69
CA ARG A 188 7.52 25.20 0.58
C ARG A 188 7.68 24.45 1.90
N LEU A 189 7.75 25.15 3.03
CA LEU A 189 7.82 24.52 4.35
C LEU A 189 6.55 23.69 4.64
N ARG A 190 5.38 24.16 4.22
CA ARG A 190 4.13 23.37 4.31
C ARG A 190 4.24 22.07 3.54
N SER A 191 4.61 22.12 2.25
CA SER A 191 4.79 20.91 1.44
C SER A 191 5.81 19.95 2.06
N LEU A 192 6.93 20.46 2.56
CA LEU A 192 7.96 19.66 3.23
C LEU A 192 7.39 18.91 4.44
N VAL A 193 6.68 19.60 5.34
CA VAL A 193 6.10 19.00 6.54
C VAL A 193 5.02 17.97 6.17
N SER A 194 4.11 18.31 5.25
CA SER A 194 3.06 17.39 4.78
C SER A 194 3.62 16.12 4.19
N LEU A 195 4.60 16.22 3.31
CA LEU A 195 5.19 15.05 2.66
C LEU A 195 5.88 14.11 3.67
N ILE A 196 6.52 14.65 4.71
CA ILE A 196 7.09 13.83 5.79
C ILE A 196 5.98 13.13 6.59
N LEU A 197 4.90 13.85 6.93
CA LEU A 197 3.75 13.27 7.63
C LEU A 197 3.05 12.19 6.79
N MET A 198 2.87 12.42 5.49
CA MET A 198 2.30 11.44 4.56
C MET A 198 3.20 10.21 4.42
N LYS A 199 4.52 10.41 4.29
CA LYS A 199 5.49 9.30 4.24
C LYS A 199 5.49 8.47 5.51
N ALA A 200 5.29 9.10 6.67
CA ALA A 200 5.18 8.40 7.94
C ALA A 200 3.97 7.46 8.05
N CYS A 201 2.93 7.69 7.23
CA CYS A 201 1.72 6.87 7.19
C CYS A 201 1.87 5.60 6.35
N ASP A 202 2.99 5.42 5.66
CA ASP A 202 3.32 4.23 4.87
C ASP A 202 2.33 3.94 3.72
N PHE A 203 1.80 5.00 3.11
CA PHE A 203 1.02 4.94 1.88
C PHE A 203 1.79 5.57 0.71
N PRO A 204 1.63 5.04 -0.51
CA PRO A 204 2.19 5.67 -1.70
C PRO A 204 1.46 6.98 -2.00
N PHE A 205 2.18 7.97 -2.47
CA PHE A 205 1.62 9.24 -2.93
C PHE A 205 2.36 9.76 -4.16
N ASP A 206 1.61 10.44 -5.03
CA ASP A 206 2.16 11.15 -6.18
C ASP A 206 2.65 12.54 -5.76
N LEU A 207 3.95 12.78 -5.92
CA LEU A 207 4.60 14.05 -5.57
C LEU A 207 4.04 15.24 -6.35
N ASP A 208 3.77 15.06 -7.64
CA ASP A 208 3.28 16.14 -8.51
C ASP A 208 1.86 16.54 -8.10
N LEU A 209 1.02 15.56 -7.76
CA LEU A 209 -0.30 15.82 -7.21
C LEU A 209 -0.22 16.55 -5.86
N VAL A 210 0.66 16.13 -4.94
CA VAL A 210 0.82 16.80 -3.65
C VAL A 210 1.26 18.26 -3.82
N PHE A 211 2.20 18.55 -4.73
CA PHE A 211 2.65 19.92 -4.99
C PHE A 211 1.61 20.80 -5.67
N SER A 212 0.61 20.20 -6.33
CA SER A 212 -0.51 20.91 -6.95
C SER A 212 -1.62 21.30 -5.96
N LEU A 213 -1.64 20.72 -4.75
CA LEU A 213 -2.68 20.97 -3.75
C LEU A 213 -2.59 22.40 -3.19
N GLN A 214 -3.75 23.01 -3.01
CA GLN A 214 -3.89 24.25 -2.25
C GLN A 214 -3.75 24.00 -0.74
N ASP A 215 -3.45 25.03 0.02
CA ASP A 215 -3.16 24.93 1.46
C ASP A 215 -4.23 24.16 2.28
N SER A 216 -5.51 24.49 2.10
CA SER A 216 -6.60 23.82 2.82
C SER A 216 -6.73 22.34 2.42
N LYS A 217 -6.56 22.05 1.12
CA LYS A 217 -6.57 20.69 0.59
C LYS A 217 -5.36 19.89 1.04
N LEU A 218 -4.21 20.52 1.26
CA LEU A 218 -3.02 19.87 1.79
C LEU A 218 -3.20 19.46 3.26
N VAL A 219 -3.84 20.30 4.08
CA VAL A 219 -4.23 19.96 5.47
C VAL A 219 -5.20 18.79 5.48
N GLU A 220 -6.25 18.86 4.65
CA GLU A 220 -7.26 17.81 4.51
C GLU A 220 -6.60 16.48 4.08
N GLU A 221 -5.85 16.48 2.98
CA GLU A 221 -5.15 15.30 2.46
C GLU A 221 -4.20 14.70 3.51
N THR A 222 -3.35 15.50 4.17
CA THR A 222 -2.45 15.02 5.22
C THR A 222 -3.22 14.39 6.39
N THR A 223 -4.37 14.98 6.75
CA THR A 223 -5.24 14.46 7.82
C THR A 223 -5.85 13.11 7.44
N LEU A 224 -6.30 12.96 6.19
CA LEU A 224 -6.85 11.71 5.68
C LEU A 224 -5.82 10.57 5.74
N TYR A 225 -4.55 10.82 5.37
CA TYR A 225 -3.47 9.82 5.48
C TYR A 225 -3.31 9.30 6.90
N ILE A 226 -3.31 10.20 7.90
CA ILE A 226 -3.19 9.83 9.31
C ILE A 226 -4.40 8.98 9.74
N ILE A 227 -5.62 9.37 9.38
CA ILE A 227 -6.84 8.63 9.72
C ILE A 227 -6.83 7.23 9.10
N ALA A 228 -6.50 7.12 7.81
CA ALA A 228 -6.43 5.83 7.11
C ALA A 228 -5.36 4.92 7.70
N MET A 229 -4.19 5.45 8.06
CA MET A 229 -3.12 4.68 8.69
C MET A 229 -3.60 4.08 10.01
N HIS A 230 -4.29 4.86 10.85
CA HIS A 230 -4.85 4.37 12.11
C HIS A 230 -5.99 3.36 11.90
N ALA A 231 -6.86 3.57 10.91
CA ALA A 231 -7.91 2.60 10.57
C ALA A 231 -7.32 1.27 10.08
N GLN A 232 -6.31 1.30 9.20
CA GLN A 232 -5.62 0.10 8.72
C GLN A 232 -4.84 -0.62 9.83
N THR A 233 -4.19 0.14 10.71
CA THR A 233 -3.51 -0.43 11.89
C THR A 233 -4.51 -1.08 12.84
N SER A 234 -5.67 -0.45 13.06
CA SER A 234 -6.75 -0.99 13.90
C SER A 234 -7.36 -2.26 13.30
N LEU A 235 -7.58 -2.32 11.98
CA LEU A 235 -7.98 -3.56 11.30
C LEU A 235 -6.98 -4.68 11.56
N THR A 236 -5.69 -4.40 11.35
CA THR A 236 -4.62 -5.39 11.56
C THR A 236 -4.58 -5.88 13.01
N TYR A 237 -4.70 -4.98 13.99
CA TYR A 237 -4.73 -5.32 15.41
C TYR A 237 -5.99 -6.13 15.79
N GLN A 238 -7.15 -5.80 15.24
CA GLN A 238 -8.39 -6.54 15.49
C GLN A 238 -8.35 -7.96 14.90
N ILE A 239 -7.66 -8.15 13.77
CA ILE A 239 -7.46 -9.47 13.15
C ILE A 239 -6.41 -10.28 13.91
N ALA A 240 -5.23 -9.72 14.15
CA ALA A 240 -4.15 -10.42 14.85
C ALA A 240 -4.47 -10.69 16.33
N GLY A 241 -5.25 -9.80 16.94
CA GLY A 241 -5.51 -9.79 18.37
C GLY A 241 -4.29 -9.37 19.19
N SER A 242 -4.46 -9.39 20.50
CA SER A 242 -3.37 -9.17 21.47
C SER A 242 -3.13 -10.43 22.28
N GLY A 243 -2.00 -10.52 22.99
CA GLY A 243 -1.55 -11.76 23.65
C GLY A 243 -2.60 -12.49 24.51
N SER A 244 -3.60 -11.79 25.05
CA SER A 244 -4.71 -12.38 25.83
C SER A 244 -5.96 -12.77 25.02
N SER A 245 -6.12 -12.28 23.79
CA SER A 245 -7.29 -12.52 22.93
C SER A 245 -6.90 -12.52 21.45
N LYS A 246 -6.89 -13.71 20.84
CA LYS A 246 -6.62 -13.91 19.40
C LYS A 246 -7.87 -14.42 18.69
N PRO A 247 -8.76 -13.54 18.20
CA PRO A 247 -10.07 -13.93 17.71
C PRO A 247 -10.03 -14.82 16.46
N PHE A 248 -8.96 -14.72 15.67
CA PHE A 248 -8.76 -15.49 14.43
C PHE A 248 -7.65 -16.55 14.55
N ASP A 249 -7.22 -16.94 15.76
CA ASP A 249 -6.23 -18.03 15.90
C ASP A 249 -6.90 -19.39 15.64
N TRP A 250 -6.42 -20.14 14.64
CA TRP A 250 -7.03 -21.41 14.24
C TRP A 250 -7.15 -22.37 15.45
N PRO A 251 -8.36 -22.93 15.73
CA PRO A 251 -9.52 -23.04 14.84
C PRO A 251 -10.61 -21.96 14.97
N LEU A 252 -10.34 -20.81 15.58
CA LEU A 252 -11.30 -19.71 15.69
C LEU A 252 -11.42 -18.94 14.36
N VAL A 253 -12.60 -18.39 14.10
CA VAL A 253 -12.93 -17.53 12.92
C VAL A 253 -13.47 -16.16 13.33
N GLY A 254 -13.23 -15.75 14.56
CA GLY A 254 -13.83 -14.56 15.15
C GLY A 254 -15.25 -14.80 15.66
N THR A 255 -15.94 -13.70 15.97
CA THR A 255 -17.32 -13.66 16.43
C THR A 255 -18.04 -12.53 15.70
N ALA A 256 -19.38 -12.55 15.63
CA ALA A 256 -20.16 -11.46 15.04
C ALA A 256 -19.72 -10.08 15.57
N ARG A 257 -19.47 -9.95 16.88
CA ARG A 257 -18.98 -8.70 17.50
C ARG A 257 -17.62 -8.23 16.93
N VAL A 258 -16.71 -9.15 16.62
CA VAL A 258 -15.41 -8.82 16.02
C VAL A 258 -15.63 -8.35 14.59
N PHE A 259 -16.45 -9.04 13.81
CA PHE A 259 -16.80 -8.63 12.45
C PHE A 259 -17.52 -7.27 12.41
N THR A 260 -18.40 -6.96 13.36
CA THR A 260 -19.01 -5.63 13.48
C THR A 260 -17.95 -4.54 13.65
N ARG A 261 -16.92 -4.79 14.45
CA ARG A 261 -15.82 -3.84 14.63
C ARG A 261 -14.96 -3.72 13.38
N LEU A 262 -14.70 -4.83 12.68
CA LEU A 262 -13.96 -4.81 11.41
C LEU A 262 -14.69 -4.00 10.35
N ILE A 263 -15.99 -4.22 10.14
CA ILE A 263 -16.81 -3.44 9.20
C ILE A 263 -16.83 -1.96 9.58
N ALA A 264 -17.05 -1.62 10.87
CA ALA A 264 -17.03 -0.23 11.32
C ALA A 264 -15.67 0.45 11.10
N THR A 265 -14.57 -0.29 11.21
CA THR A 265 -13.21 0.22 10.95
C THR A 265 -12.95 0.37 9.46
N LEU A 266 -13.43 -0.58 8.66
CA LEU A 266 -13.38 -0.55 7.20
C LEU A 266 -14.13 0.67 6.65
N ASP A 267 -15.28 1.03 7.23
CA ASP A 267 -16.04 2.22 6.84
C ASP A 267 -15.30 3.53 7.15
N VAL A 268 -14.52 3.59 8.24
CA VAL A 268 -13.64 4.73 8.52
C VAL A 268 -12.52 4.80 7.48
N LEU A 269 -11.88 3.65 7.19
CA LEU A 269 -10.84 3.58 6.16
C LEU A 269 -11.39 4.03 4.80
N ARG A 270 -12.54 3.50 4.38
CA ARG A 270 -13.20 3.85 3.12
C ARG A 270 -13.50 5.34 3.03
N ARG A 271 -14.10 5.93 4.07
CA ARG A 271 -14.45 7.37 4.07
C ARG A 271 -13.22 8.27 3.98
N ALA A 272 -12.11 7.89 4.62
CA ALA A 272 -10.88 8.64 4.55
C ALA A 272 -10.17 8.45 3.19
N ALA A 273 -9.99 7.19 2.77
CA ALA A 273 -9.25 6.83 1.57
C ALA A 273 -9.96 7.24 0.27
N SER A 274 -11.29 7.21 0.20
CA SER A 274 -12.02 7.65 -0.99
C SER A 274 -11.91 9.15 -1.28
N GLN A 275 -11.50 9.94 -0.29
CA GLN A 275 -11.27 11.38 -0.40
C GLN A 275 -9.82 11.73 -0.70
N MET A 276 -8.90 10.77 -0.63
CA MET A 276 -7.50 10.99 -0.97
C MET A 276 -7.35 11.12 -2.48
N THR A 277 -6.74 12.21 -2.92
CA THR A 277 -6.51 12.50 -4.34
C THR A 277 -5.10 12.17 -4.78
N THR A 278 -4.16 12.09 -3.83
CA THR A 278 -2.73 11.88 -4.10
C THR A 278 -2.30 10.42 -3.92
N CYS A 279 -3.13 9.59 -3.28
CA CYS A 279 -2.82 8.21 -2.95
C CYS A 279 -3.22 7.26 -4.09
N SER A 280 -2.28 6.49 -4.63
CA SER A 280 -2.57 5.51 -5.68
C SER A 280 -3.06 4.16 -5.17
N LEU A 281 -2.87 3.86 -3.87
CA LEU A 281 -3.17 2.54 -3.30
C LEU A 281 -4.65 2.16 -3.38
N TYR A 282 -5.54 3.13 -3.20
CA TYR A 282 -6.99 2.93 -3.13
C TYR A 282 -7.68 3.37 -4.42
N THR A 283 -6.95 3.27 -5.53
CA THR A 283 -7.48 3.55 -6.86
C THR A 283 -7.32 2.32 -7.76
N THR A 284 -8.27 2.14 -8.65
CA THR A 284 -8.24 1.15 -9.71
C THR A 284 -8.12 1.90 -11.02
N GLN A 285 -7.14 1.52 -11.84
CA GLN A 285 -6.99 2.08 -13.17
C GLN A 285 -7.62 1.11 -14.18
N SER A 286 -8.68 1.55 -14.83
CA SER A 286 -9.32 0.83 -15.94
C SER A 286 -9.42 1.78 -17.13
N GLN A 287 -8.97 1.36 -18.31
CA GLN A 287 -9.08 2.15 -19.55
C GLN A 287 -8.47 3.57 -19.45
N GLY A 288 -7.40 3.73 -18.66
CA GLY A 288 -6.75 5.02 -18.41
C GLY A 288 -7.53 5.96 -17.50
N ILE A 289 -8.71 5.56 -17.02
CA ILE A 289 -9.49 6.25 -16.00
C ILE A 289 -9.09 5.70 -14.64
N THR A 290 -8.63 6.59 -13.76
CA THR A 290 -8.33 6.28 -12.37
C THR A 290 -9.59 6.51 -11.55
N GLU A 291 -10.16 5.44 -11.01
CA GLU A 291 -11.33 5.51 -10.13
C GLU A 291 -10.97 5.08 -8.71
N SER A 292 -11.56 5.74 -7.71
CA SER A 292 -11.41 5.32 -6.32
C SER A 292 -12.09 3.98 -6.08
N TRP A 293 -11.51 3.16 -5.20
CA TRP A 293 -12.09 1.88 -4.79
C TRP A 293 -13.55 2.00 -4.37
N THR A 294 -14.36 1.07 -4.85
CA THR A 294 -15.76 0.92 -4.50
C THR A 294 -15.92 0.20 -3.17
N GLU A 295 -17.13 0.18 -2.61
CA GLU A 295 -17.43 -0.60 -1.41
C GLU A 295 -17.06 -2.08 -1.55
N TRP A 296 -17.20 -2.63 -2.76
CA TRP A 296 -16.84 -4.01 -3.05
C TRP A 296 -15.34 -4.25 -2.85
N ASP A 297 -14.50 -3.34 -3.35
CA ASP A 297 -13.03 -3.45 -3.25
C ASP A 297 -12.56 -3.43 -1.78
N TYR A 298 -13.15 -2.57 -0.95
CA TYR A 298 -12.86 -2.53 0.49
C TYR A 298 -13.28 -3.82 1.21
N LEU A 299 -14.45 -4.38 0.88
CA LEU A 299 -14.92 -5.63 1.46
C LEU A 299 -14.02 -6.81 1.02
N SER A 300 -13.66 -6.88 -0.25
CA SER A 300 -12.73 -7.89 -0.77
C SER A 300 -11.34 -7.77 -0.13
N PHE A 301 -10.86 -6.54 0.07
CA PHE A 301 -9.64 -6.24 0.81
C PHE A 301 -9.70 -6.77 2.25
N LEU A 302 -10.82 -6.59 2.95
CA LEU A 302 -11.00 -7.11 4.32
C LEU A 302 -10.95 -8.64 4.35
N VAL A 303 -11.66 -9.32 3.44
CA VAL A 303 -11.62 -10.79 3.31
C VAL A 303 -10.20 -11.27 3.07
N LYS A 304 -9.48 -10.62 2.14
CA LYS A 304 -8.08 -10.91 1.83
C LYS A 304 -7.18 -10.71 3.05
N LYS A 305 -7.31 -9.60 3.79
CA LYS A 305 -6.51 -9.35 5.01
C LYS A 305 -6.69 -10.41 6.08
N ILE A 306 -7.91 -10.91 6.30
CA ILE A 306 -8.16 -12.00 7.24
C ILE A 306 -7.55 -13.31 6.71
N THR A 307 -7.67 -13.57 5.41
CA THR A 307 -7.10 -14.76 4.75
C THR A 307 -5.58 -14.79 4.82
N ASP A 308 -4.92 -13.65 4.58
CA ASP A 308 -3.47 -13.48 4.70
C ASP A 308 -2.98 -13.77 6.13
N TYR A 309 -3.73 -13.33 7.14
CA TYR A 309 -3.42 -13.66 8.53
C TYR A 309 -3.46 -15.18 8.79
N TYR A 310 -4.44 -15.90 8.24
CA TYR A 310 -4.49 -17.36 8.34
C TYR A 310 -3.35 -18.04 7.56
N ASN A 311 -2.95 -17.51 6.41
CA ASN A 311 -1.77 -17.97 5.68
C ASN A 311 -0.50 -17.86 6.53
N ASP A 312 -0.32 -16.75 7.25
CA ASP A 312 0.82 -16.57 8.14
C ASP A 312 0.78 -17.52 9.35
N LEU A 313 -0.41 -17.79 9.90
CA LEU A 313 -0.60 -18.84 10.91
C LEU A 313 -0.25 -20.24 10.38
N LEU A 314 -0.59 -20.55 9.13
CA LEU A 314 -0.23 -21.83 8.50
C LEU A 314 1.29 -21.93 8.32
N ARG A 315 1.95 -20.86 7.83
CA ARG A 315 3.41 -20.76 7.61
C ARG A 315 4.22 -20.87 8.90
N SER A 316 3.77 -20.24 9.98
CA SER A 316 4.48 -20.26 11.27
C SER A 316 4.42 -21.63 11.98
N ARG A 317 3.43 -22.48 11.64
CA ARG A 317 3.22 -23.80 12.28
C ARG A 317 3.95 -24.98 11.60
N PHE A 318 4.79 -24.75 10.59
CA PHE A 318 5.49 -25.79 9.80
C PHE A 318 6.42 -26.74 10.57
N GLY A 319 6.57 -26.59 11.89
CA GLY A 319 7.26 -27.57 12.74
C GLY A 319 6.41 -28.74 13.24
N LYS A 320 5.07 -28.72 13.09
CA LYS A 320 4.17 -29.77 13.62
C LYS A 320 3.03 -30.10 12.64
N GLY A 321 3.34 -30.84 11.57
CA GLY A 321 2.35 -31.40 10.65
C GLY A 321 1.62 -30.38 9.77
N LYS A 322 1.27 -30.76 8.53
CA LYS A 322 0.46 -29.93 7.64
C LYS A 322 -0.97 -29.90 8.17
N ASN A 323 -1.46 -28.73 8.59
CA ASN A 323 -2.84 -28.59 9.04
C ASN A 323 -3.77 -28.50 7.83
N GLU A 324 -4.21 -29.66 7.33
CA GLU A 324 -5.02 -29.79 6.12
C GLU A 324 -6.36 -29.05 6.21
N GLU A 325 -6.99 -28.98 7.38
CA GLU A 325 -8.24 -28.24 7.58
C GLU A 325 -8.04 -26.72 7.42
N LEU A 326 -6.94 -26.18 7.96
CA LEU A 326 -6.61 -24.75 7.81
C LEU A 326 -6.24 -24.43 6.36
N ASP A 327 -5.50 -25.31 5.69
CA ASP A 327 -5.16 -25.17 4.27
C ASP A 327 -6.44 -25.19 3.41
N ALA A 328 -7.37 -26.12 3.64
CA ALA A 328 -8.68 -26.16 2.98
C ALA A 328 -9.50 -24.89 3.24
N PHE A 329 -9.52 -24.39 4.48
CA PHE A 329 -10.23 -23.16 4.84
C PHE A 329 -9.69 -21.94 4.09
N ILE A 330 -8.37 -21.78 4.04
CA ILE A 330 -7.71 -20.71 3.27
C ILE A 330 -8.04 -20.82 1.78
N ASN A 331 -8.03 -22.04 1.23
CA ASN A 331 -8.37 -22.27 -0.16
C ASN A 331 -9.83 -21.90 -0.47
N LEU A 332 -10.77 -22.18 0.44
CA LEU A 332 -12.17 -21.73 0.33
C LEU A 332 -12.28 -20.21 0.31
N LEU A 333 -11.67 -19.51 1.26
CA LEU A 333 -11.70 -18.05 1.32
C LEU A 333 -11.09 -17.40 0.06
N ASN A 334 -9.98 -17.93 -0.45
CA ASN A 334 -9.35 -17.44 -1.68
C ASN A 334 -10.20 -17.73 -2.92
N GLY A 335 -10.79 -18.92 -3.00
CA GLY A 335 -11.58 -19.37 -4.15
C GLY A 335 -12.96 -18.73 -4.23
N GLU A 336 -13.51 -18.28 -3.10
CA GLU A 336 -14.88 -17.76 -2.98
C GLU A 336 -14.92 -16.27 -2.56
N ASN A 337 -13.79 -15.55 -2.62
CA ASN A 337 -13.73 -14.14 -2.18
C ASN A 337 -14.76 -13.26 -2.91
N ILE A 338 -14.97 -13.47 -4.21
CA ILE A 338 -15.93 -12.69 -5.00
C ILE A 338 -17.36 -12.94 -4.49
N GLU A 339 -17.73 -14.20 -4.26
CA GLU A 339 -19.05 -14.60 -3.78
C GLU A 339 -19.30 -14.06 -2.38
N ILE A 340 -18.35 -14.27 -1.46
CA ILE A 340 -18.41 -13.76 -0.09
C ILE A 340 -18.59 -12.23 -0.12
N THR A 341 -17.80 -11.53 -0.94
CA THR A 341 -17.85 -10.07 -1.04
C THR A 341 -19.21 -9.59 -1.56
N ASN A 342 -19.75 -10.25 -2.59
CA ASN A 342 -21.07 -9.93 -3.14
C ASN A 342 -22.19 -10.18 -2.11
N ALA A 343 -22.18 -11.35 -1.45
CA ALA A 343 -23.17 -11.69 -0.43
C ALA A 343 -23.15 -10.67 0.73
N VAL A 344 -21.96 -10.25 1.16
CA VAL A 344 -21.80 -9.24 2.21
C VAL A 344 -22.28 -7.87 1.76
N LYS A 345 -21.96 -7.46 0.54
CA LYS A 345 -22.38 -6.16 -0.04
C LYS A 345 -23.90 -6.06 -0.19
N GLU A 346 -24.56 -7.15 -0.58
CA GLU A 346 -26.01 -7.22 -0.77
C GLU A 346 -26.80 -7.33 0.55
N SER A 347 -26.12 -7.62 1.66
CA SER A 347 -26.74 -7.78 2.97
C SER A 347 -26.89 -6.46 3.73
N ASP A 348 -28.05 -6.26 4.35
CA ASP A 348 -28.29 -5.15 5.27
C ASP A 348 -27.42 -5.25 6.53
N ASP A 349 -27.12 -6.49 6.99
CA ASP A 349 -26.19 -6.77 8.09
C ASP A 349 -24.91 -7.41 7.55
N ARG A 350 -24.05 -6.54 6.99
CA ARG A 350 -22.73 -6.89 6.44
C ARG A 350 -21.87 -7.68 7.43
N ALA A 351 -21.93 -7.33 8.71
CA ALA A 351 -21.07 -7.92 9.74
C ALA A 351 -21.51 -9.35 10.07
N LEU A 352 -22.82 -9.56 10.23
CA LEU A 352 -23.38 -10.90 10.44
C LEU A 352 -23.15 -11.78 9.21
N MET A 353 -23.40 -11.27 8.02
CA MET A 353 -23.20 -12.01 6.77
C MET A 353 -21.74 -12.47 6.62
N LEU A 354 -20.77 -11.58 6.85
CA LEU A 354 -19.36 -11.92 6.76
C LEU A 354 -18.95 -12.99 7.79
N TYR A 355 -19.53 -12.94 9.01
CA TYR A 355 -19.34 -13.97 10.02
C TYR A 355 -19.93 -15.33 9.62
N GLU A 356 -21.11 -15.32 9.01
CA GLU A 356 -21.81 -16.52 8.53
C GLU A 356 -21.02 -17.20 7.40
N GLU A 357 -20.56 -16.43 6.40
CA GLU A 357 -19.71 -16.91 5.30
C GLU A 357 -18.42 -17.55 5.80
N PHE A 358 -17.72 -16.92 6.75
CA PHE A 358 -16.51 -17.48 7.34
C PHE A 358 -16.79 -18.75 8.16
N THR A 359 -17.93 -18.80 8.85
CA THR A 359 -18.34 -19.98 9.62
C THR A 359 -18.71 -21.14 8.70
N ASP A 360 -19.36 -20.85 7.57
CA ASP A 360 -19.68 -21.85 6.55
C ASP A 360 -18.42 -22.38 5.88
N CYS A 361 -17.51 -21.51 5.44
CA CYS A 361 -16.20 -21.91 4.91
C CYS A 361 -15.46 -22.83 5.89
N LYS A 362 -15.46 -22.52 7.19
CA LYS A 362 -14.85 -23.38 8.21
C LYS A 362 -15.54 -24.74 8.32
N ARG A 363 -16.88 -24.78 8.29
CA ARG A 363 -17.65 -26.03 8.32
C ARG A 363 -17.33 -26.91 7.11
N ARG A 364 -17.21 -26.31 5.93
CA ARG A 364 -16.88 -26.95 4.66
C ARG A 364 -15.43 -27.42 4.61
N ALA A 365 -14.50 -26.64 5.16
CA ALA A 365 -13.10 -27.04 5.31
C ALA A 365 -12.92 -28.30 6.18
N ARG A 366 -13.70 -28.44 7.27
CA ARG A 366 -13.66 -29.62 8.16
C ARG A 366 -14.07 -30.92 7.46
N ILE A 367 -14.93 -30.84 6.45
CA ILE A 367 -15.34 -32.00 5.65
C ILE A 367 -14.48 -32.17 4.38
N GLY A 368 -13.40 -31.39 4.24
CA GLY A 368 -12.49 -31.45 3.10
C GLY A 368 -13.11 -30.93 1.79
N GLU A 369 -14.14 -30.10 1.88
CA GLU A 369 -14.78 -29.54 0.70
C GLU A 369 -13.83 -28.57 -0.01
N LYS A 370 -13.79 -28.68 -1.33
CA LYS A 370 -13.05 -27.75 -2.19
C LYS A 370 -13.93 -26.54 -2.52
N PRO A 371 -13.33 -25.40 -2.88
CA PRO A 371 -14.08 -24.22 -3.32
C PRO A 371 -15.13 -24.62 -4.35
N HIS A 372 -16.36 -24.15 -4.14
CA HIS A 372 -17.48 -24.38 -5.04
C HIS A 372 -17.19 -23.84 -6.43
N ILE A 373 -16.23 -22.93 -6.55
CA ILE A 373 -15.64 -22.49 -7.79
C ILE A 373 -14.26 -23.12 -7.94
N SER A 374 -14.22 -24.28 -8.59
CA SER A 374 -12.97 -24.78 -9.14
C SER A 374 -12.42 -23.78 -10.15
N PRO A 375 -11.10 -23.74 -10.42
CA PRO A 375 -10.55 -22.96 -11.53
C PRO A 375 -11.29 -23.22 -12.86
N GLU A 376 -11.80 -24.43 -13.08
CA GLU A 376 -12.68 -24.73 -14.22
C GLU A 376 -14.04 -24.03 -14.15
N ARG A 377 -14.61 -23.82 -12.96
CA ARG A 377 -15.83 -23.02 -12.78
C ARG A 377 -15.54 -21.53 -12.88
N ARG A 378 -14.37 -21.03 -12.45
CA ARG A 378 -13.94 -19.63 -12.69
C ARG A 378 -13.81 -19.35 -14.18
N PHE A 379 -13.14 -20.26 -14.92
CA PHE A 379 -13.09 -20.24 -16.38
C PHE A 379 -14.48 -20.32 -17.02
N ARG A 380 -15.38 -21.20 -16.52
CA ARG A 380 -16.77 -21.27 -17.02
C ARG A 380 -17.58 -20.01 -16.70
N VAL A 381 -17.40 -19.38 -15.54
CA VAL A 381 -18.09 -18.14 -15.16
C VAL A 381 -17.60 -16.99 -16.04
N VAL A 382 -16.28 -16.84 -16.24
CA VAL A 382 -15.70 -15.85 -17.16
C VAL A 382 -16.20 -16.08 -18.59
N LEU A 383 -16.18 -17.32 -19.09
CA LEU A 383 -16.74 -17.66 -20.40
C LEU A 383 -18.26 -17.46 -20.50
N THR A 384 -19.01 -17.67 -19.42
CA THR A 384 -20.46 -17.49 -19.40
C THR A 384 -20.81 -16.01 -19.37
N ASN A 385 -20.07 -15.20 -18.60
CA ASN A 385 -20.19 -13.75 -18.59
C ASN A 385 -19.84 -13.18 -19.97
N LEU A 386 -18.75 -13.63 -20.58
CA LEU A 386 -18.34 -13.24 -21.94
C LEU A 386 -19.37 -13.68 -22.99
N LYS A 387 -19.94 -14.89 -22.85
CA LYS A 387 -21.02 -15.38 -23.72
C LYS A 387 -22.32 -14.60 -23.53
N GLN A 388 -22.65 -14.19 -22.31
CA GLN A 388 -23.85 -13.41 -22.01
C GLN A 388 -23.71 -11.98 -22.55
N HIS A 389 -22.56 -11.34 -22.33
CA HIS A 389 -22.27 -10.00 -22.83
C HIS A 389 -22.23 -9.98 -24.37
N LEU A 390 -21.54 -10.93 -25.02
CA LEU A 390 -21.52 -11.03 -26.50
C LEU A 390 -22.86 -11.51 -27.10
N GLY A 391 -23.67 -12.26 -26.34
CA GLY A 391 -24.97 -12.76 -26.77
C GLY A 391 -26.11 -11.74 -26.66
N GLU A 392 -26.10 -10.91 -25.62
CA GLU A 392 -27.05 -9.81 -25.41
C GLU A 392 -26.72 -8.59 -26.30
N SER A 393 -25.46 -8.42 -26.71
CA SER A 393 -24.97 -7.35 -27.59
C SER A 393 -25.05 -7.64 -29.09
N LYS A 394 -26.10 -8.34 -29.53
CA LYS A 394 -26.55 -8.23 -30.94
C LYS A 394 -27.05 -6.81 -31.31
N THR A 395 -27.01 -5.88 -30.35
CA THR A 395 -27.21 -4.45 -30.53
C THR A 395 -25.91 -3.67 -30.25
N ASP A 396 -25.07 -3.53 -31.28
CA ASP A 396 -24.22 -2.38 -31.67
C ASP A 396 -23.43 -1.50 -30.67
N THR A 397 -23.20 -1.86 -29.40
CA THR A 397 -22.49 -0.92 -28.47
C THR A 397 -21.49 -1.54 -27.49
N ILE A 398 -20.64 -2.49 -27.90
CA ILE A 398 -19.46 -2.89 -27.08
C ILE A 398 -18.21 -2.23 -27.69
N SER A 399 -17.48 -1.44 -26.88
CA SER A 399 -16.25 -0.80 -27.33
C SER A 399 -15.19 -1.84 -27.71
N SER A 400 -14.30 -1.48 -28.63
CA SER A 400 -13.22 -2.39 -29.05
C SER A 400 -12.25 -2.69 -27.90
N GLU A 401 -12.16 -1.82 -26.90
CA GLU A 401 -11.24 -1.91 -25.76
C GLU A 401 -11.76 -2.87 -24.68
N GLU A 402 -13.05 -2.76 -24.31
CA GLU A 402 -13.69 -3.71 -23.37
C GLU A 402 -13.61 -5.14 -23.90
N LEU A 403 -13.80 -5.32 -25.21
CA LEU A 403 -13.71 -6.65 -25.83
C LEU A 403 -12.27 -7.21 -25.81
N ILE A 404 -11.25 -6.36 -25.90
CA ILE A 404 -9.85 -6.80 -25.76
C ILE A 404 -9.58 -7.28 -24.34
N GLU A 405 -10.00 -6.51 -23.34
CA GLU A 405 -9.81 -6.82 -21.92
C GLU A 405 -10.48 -8.15 -21.55
N GLU A 406 -11.73 -8.36 -21.98
CA GLU A 406 -12.47 -9.59 -21.74
C GLU A 406 -11.81 -10.83 -22.38
N ILE A 407 -11.33 -10.70 -23.63
CA ILE A 407 -10.62 -11.79 -24.31
C ILE A 407 -9.31 -12.09 -23.57
N VAL A 408 -8.55 -11.06 -23.20
CA VAL A 408 -7.29 -11.22 -22.47
C VAL A 408 -7.53 -11.86 -21.10
N GLU A 409 -8.57 -11.48 -20.37
CA GLU A 409 -8.94 -12.07 -19.09
C GLU A 409 -9.31 -13.56 -19.21
N ALA A 410 -10.07 -13.92 -20.26
CA ALA A 410 -10.40 -15.32 -20.55
C ALA A 410 -9.16 -16.18 -20.82
N PHE A 411 -8.16 -15.66 -21.54
CA PHE A 411 -6.89 -16.37 -21.79
C PHE A 411 -5.95 -16.35 -20.57
N ASN A 412 -5.97 -15.31 -19.75
CA ASN A 412 -5.23 -15.30 -18.48
C ASN A 412 -5.75 -16.37 -17.52
N ALA A 413 -7.07 -16.59 -17.46
CA ALA A 413 -7.67 -17.68 -16.69
C ALA A 413 -7.22 -19.08 -17.18
N ILE A 414 -6.92 -19.23 -18.48
CA ILE A 414 -6.31 -20.46 -19.03
C ILE A 414 -4.89 -20.66 -18.51
N SER A 415 -4.08 -19.59 -18.48
CA SER A 415 -2.71 -19.66 -17.94
C SER A 415 -2.71 -20.13 -16.49
N ASP A 416 -3.58 -19.54 -15.66
CA ASP A 416 -3.74 -19.90 -14.25
C ASP A 416 -4.20 -21.35 -14.04
N LEU A 417 -5.06 -21.85 -14.93
CA LEU A 417 -5.55 -23.23 -14.88
C LEU A 417 -4.44 -24.23 -15.19
N ILE A 418 -3.64 -23.95 -16.22
CA ILE A 418 -2.59 -24.85 -16.71
C ILE A 418 -1.40 -24.83 -15.77
N GLU A 419 -1.00 -23.66 -15.26
CA GLU A 419 0.09 -23.52 -14.29
C GLU A 419 -0.10 -24.45 -13.07
N LYS A 420 -1.34 -24.56 -12.58
CA LYS A 420 -1.69 -25.44 -11.45
C LYS A 420 -1.64 -26.94 -11.76
N HIS A 421 -1.64 -27.33 -13.03
CA HIS A 421 -1.65 -28.73 -13.46
C HIS A 421 -0.40 -29.14 -14.22
N THR A 422 0.61 -28.25 -14.29
CA THR A 422 1.85 -28.46 -15.05
C THR A 422 2.56 -29.77 -14.67
N GLU A 423 2.65 -30.08 -13.37
CA GLU A 423 3.27 -31.32 -12.87
C GLU A 423 2.51 -32.59 -13.29
N THR A 424 1.18 -32.51 -13.34
CA THR A 424 0.30 -33.63 -13.72
C THR A 424 0.30 -33.86 -15.23
N LEU A 425 0.39 -32.78 -16.01
CA LEU A 425 0.39 -32.80 -17.47
C LEU A 425 1.76 -33.20 -18.05
N GLY A 426 2.85 -32.92 -17.33
CA GLY A 426 4.22 -33.31 -17.70
C GLY A 426 4.57 -32.91 -19.14
N ASN A 427 4.93 -33.87 -19.99
CA ASN A 427 5.31 -33.60 -21.38
C ASN A 427 4.13 -33.22 -22.29
N GLN A 428 2.88 -33.26 -21.80
CA GLN A 428 1.69 -32.90 -22.57
C GLN A 428 1.20 -31.47 -22.32
N VAL A 429 1.86 -30.70 -21.44
CA VAL A 429 1.47 -29.31 -21.10
C VAL A 429 1.29 -28.45 -22.34
N ASP A 430 2.25 -28.46 -23.26
CA ASP A 430 2.19 -27.63 -24.47
C ASP A 430 1.00 -27.99 -25.35
N LYS A 431 0.81 -29.29 -25.62
CA LYS A 431 -0.28 -29.78 -26.47
C LYS A 431 -1.65 -29.50 -25.84
N PHE A 432 -1.77 -29.69 -24.52
CA PHE A 432 -3.00 -29.37 -23.78
C PHE A 432 -3.29 -27.87 -23.79
N THR A 433 -2.26 -27.04 -23.67
CA THR A 433 -2.37 -25.57 -23.76
C THR A 433 -2.86 -25.15 -25.13
N GLU A 434 -2.29 -25.70 -26.20
CA GLU A 434 -2.69 -25.43 -27.59
C GLU A 434 -4.15 -25.84 -27.83
N GLU A 435 -4.55 -27.05 -27.42
CA GLU A 435 -5.93 -27.55 -27.60
C GLU A 435 -6.95 -26.69 -26.84
N LEU A 436 -6.64 -26.30 -25.59
CA LEU A 436 -7.54 -25.48 -24.77
C LEU A 436 -7.63 -24.03 -25.29
N CYS A 437 -6.50 -23.45 -25.73
CA CYS A 437 -6.49 -22.13 -26.36
C CYS A 437 -7.25 -22.13 -27.68
N PHE A 438 -7.09 -23.17 -28.50
CA PHE A 438 -7.79 -23.31 -29.78
C PHE A 438 -9.30 -23.43 -29.60
N GLU A 439 -9.77 -24.29 -28.69
CA GLU A 439 -11.19 -24.45 -28.35
C GLU A 439 -11.79 -23.14 -27.83
N THR A 440 -11.05 -22.41 -26.99
CA THR A 440 -11.51 -21.13 -26.44
C THR A 440 -11.58 -20.06 -27.52
N SER A 441 -10.58 -20.02 -28.40
CA SER A 441 -10.55 -19.12 -29.56
C SER A 441 -11.73 -19.36 -30.48
N PHE A 442 -12.03 -20.63 -30.79
CA PHE A 442 -13.17 -21.01 -31.61
C PHE A 442 -14.49 -20.50 -31.03
N ARG A 443 -14.72 -20.70 -29.73
CA ARG A 443 -15.94 -20.23 -29.06
C ARG A 443 -16.08 -18.70 -29.09
N ILE A 444 -15.00 -17.96 -28.84
CA ILE A 444 -15.02 -16.49 -28.89
C ILE A 444 -15.30 -16.00 -30.32
N LEU A 445 -14.67 -16.60 -31.33
CA LEU A 445 -14.88 -16.24 -32.74
C LEU A 445 -16.30 -16.59 -33.22
N GLU A 446 -16.89 -17.70 -32.77
CA GLU A 446 -18.30 -18.02 -33.04
C GLU A 446 -19.25 -17.02 -32.39
N LEU A 447 -19.00 -16.65 -31.13
CA LEU A 447 -19.82 -15.69 -30.39
C LEU A 447 -19.80 -14.28 -31.00
N THR A 448 -18.66 -13.90 -31.57
CA THR A 448 -18.49 -12.62 -32.27
C THR A 448 -18.95 -12.65 -33.74
N GLY A 449 -19.50 -13.77 -34.21
CA GLY A 449 -20.06 -13.91 -35.56
C GLY A 449 -19.01 -14.07 -36.67
N ILE A 450 -17.73 -14.27 -36.32
CA ILE A 450 -16.61 -14.42 -37.26
C ILE A 450 -15.95 -15.80 -37.18
N GLY A 451 -16.74 -16.84 -36.87
CA GLY A 451 -16.25 -18.22 -36.75
C GLY A 451 -15.52 -18.75 -37.99
N SER A 452 -15.78 -18.21 -39.18
CA SER A 452 -15.04 -18.55 -40.40
C SER A 452 -13.57 -18.09 -40.40
N ALA A 453 -13.22 -17.08 -39.59
CA ALA A 453 -11.85 -16.58 -39.42
C ALA A 453 -10.96 -17.51 -38.58
N LEU A 454 -11.53 -18.59 -38.02
CA LEU A 454 -10.77 -19.62 -37.30
C LEU A 454 -9.63 -20.22 -38.16
N VAL A 455 -9.82 -20.30 -39.47
CA VAL A 455 -8.82 -20.84 -40.40
C VAL A 455 -7.57 -19.95 -40.45
N ASP A 456 -7.72 -18.65 -40.19
CA ASP A 456 -6.63 -17.66 -40.21
C ASP A 456 -5.91 -17.55 -38.87
N LEU A 457 -6.54 -17.99 -37.77
CA LEU A 457 -6.03 -17.89 -36.41
C LEU A 457 -4.61 -18.48 -36.24
N PRO A 458 -4.28 -19.69 -36.74
CA PRO A 458 -2.92 -20.23 -36.59
C PRO A 458 -1.84 -19.35 -37.24
N TRP A 459 -2.19 -18.66 -38.33
CA TRP A 459 -1.26 -17.79 -39.06
C TRP A 459 -1.10 -16.44 -38.36
N VAL A 460 -2.20 -15.85 -37.89
CA VAL A 460 -2.20 -14.58 -37.14
C VAL A 460 -1.52 -14.74 -35.78
N SER A 461 -1.82 -15.80 -35.03
CA SER A 461 -1.17 -16.08 -33.74
C SER A 461 0.34 -16.27 -33.88
N ARG A 462 0.79 -16.90 -34.97
CA ARG A 462 2.21 -17.01 -35.28
C ARG A 462 2.84 -15.65 -35.57
N PHE A 463 2.19 -14.82 -36.38
CA PHE A 463 2.67 -13.47 -36.68
C PHE A 463 2.82 -12.62 -35.41
N ILE A 464 1.81 -12.64 -34.53
CA ILE A 464 1.85 -11.91 -33.25
C ILE A 464 2.94 -12.46 -32.33
N ALA A 465 3.10 -13.78 -32.26
CA ALA A 465 4.17 -14.39 -31.47
C ALA A 465 5.57 -13.96 -31.95
N GLU A 466 5.78 -13.84 -33.27
CA GLU A 466 7.04 -13.40 -33.86
C GLU A 466 7.30 -11.91 -33.58
N GLU A 467 6.28 -11.05 -33.66
CA GLU A 467 6.41 -9.61 -33.37
C GLU A 467 6.64 -9.33 -31.87
N VAL A 468 5.94 -10.03 -30.98
CA VAL A 468 6.15 -9.91 -29.53
C VAL A 468 7.55 -10.40 -29.13
N ALA A 469 8.04 -11.48 -29.74
CA ALA A 469 9.40 -11.96 -29.49
C ALA A 469 10.45 -10.94 -29.97
N ARG A 470 10.26 -10.32 -31.14
CA ARG A 470 11.14 -9.26 -31.65
C ARG A 470 11.15 -8.03 -30.74
N ALA A 471 9.98 -7.58 -30.29
CA ALA A 471 9.84 -6.44 -29.39
C ALA A 471 10.59 -6.66 -28.07
N LYS A 472 10.37 -7.82 -27.41
CA LYS A 472 11.01 -8.14 -26.13
C LYS A 472 12.53 -8.33 -26.22
N ILE A 473 13.03 -8.87 -27.34
CA ILE A 473 14.47 -8.93 -27.61
C ILE A 473 15.05 -7.52 -27.82
N SER A 474 14.34 -6.65 -28.54
CA SER A 474 14.79 -5.27 -28.77
C SER A 474 14.80 -4.40 -27.51
N GLN A 475 13.93 -4.70 -26.54
CA GLN A 475 13.82 -4.02 -25.25
C GLN A 475 14.79 -4.58 -24.19
N GLY A 476 15.55 -5.65 -24.50
CA GLY A 476 16.51 -6.26 -23.58
C GLY A 476 15.87 -7.04 -22.43
N GLU A 477 14.58 -7.36 -22.52
CA GLU A 477 13.84 -8.04 -21.44
C GLU A 477 14.04 -9.56 -21.42
N ILE A 478 14.51 -10.17 -22.51
CA ILE A 478 14.69 -11.63 -22.64
C ILE A 478 15.99 -11.96 -23.40
N ASP A 479 16.93 -12.61 -22.73
CA ASP A 479 18.20 -13.08 -23.33
C ASP A 479 18.04 -14.41 -24.11
N SER A 480 17.02 -15.23 -23.81
CA SER A 480 16.72 -16.46 -24.58
C SER A 480 15.27 -16.95 -24.40
N LEU A 481 14.71 -17.58 -25.44
CA LEU A 481 13.37 -18.17 -25.46
C LEU A 481 13.35 -19.56 -24.77
N GLY A 482 13.54 -19.59 -23.45
CA GLY A 482 13.57 -20.83 -22.67
C GLY A 482 12.21 -21.54 -22.53
N ASP A 483 12.26 -22.86 -22.31
CA ASP A 483 11.07 -23.73 -22.17
C ASP A 483 10.15 -23.32 -21.01
N GLN A 484 10.71 -22.70 -19.96
CA GLN A 484 9.96 -22.21 -18.79
C GLN A 484 8.89 -21.15 -19.10
N TYR A 485 8.95 -20.50 -20.27
CA TYR A 485 7.96 -19.50 -20.70
C TYR A 485 7.07 -19.99 -21.85
N ARG A 486 7.20 -21.25 -22.26
CA ARG A 486 6.56 -21.77 -23.47
C ARG A 486 5.04 -21.75 -23.40
N MET A 487 4.46 -22.19 -22.28
CA MET A 487 3.02 -22.14 -22.04
C MET A 487 2.47 -20.71 -22.16
N ARG A 488 3.06 -19.75 -21.43
CA ARG A 488 2.63 -18.34 -21.45
C ARG A 488 2.71 -17.74 -22.85
N ARG A 489 3.75 -18.12 -23.63
CA ARG A 489 3.89 -17.68 -25.03
C ARG A 489 2.79 -18.23 -25.93
N ILE A 490 2.40 -19.50 -25.77
CA ILE A 490 1.28 -20.10 -26.51
C ILE A 490 -0.01 -19.33 -26.19
N VAL A 491 -0.31 -19.14 -24.90
CA VAL A 491 -1.53 -18.43 -24.47
C VAL A 491 -1.58 -16.99 -25.00
N SER A 492 -0.48 -16.23 -24.88
CA SER A 492 -0.41 -14.86 -25.39
C SER A 492 -0.54 -14.79 -26.92
N ALA A 493 0.00 -15.77 -27.66
CA ALA A 493 -0.13 -15.82 -29.11
C ALA A 493 -1.57 -16.05 -29.57
N PHE A 494 -2.30 -16.95 -28.88
CA PHE A 494 -3.72 -17.19 -29.15
C PHE A 494 -4.58 -16.00 -28.73
N SER A 495 -4.36 -15.44 -27.54
CA SER A 495 -5.07 -14.24 -27.06
C SER A 495 -4.93 -13.07 -28.03
N GLY A 496 -3.70 -12.72 -28.42
CA GLY A 496 -3.46 -11.65 -29.39
C GLY A 496 -4.04 -11.95 -30.77
N GLY A 497 -4.01 -13.21 -31.21
CA GLY A 497 -4.57 -13.63 -32.50
C GLY A 497 -6.08 -13.46 -32.56
N VAL A 498 -6.79 -13.88 -31.52
CA VAL A 498 -8.24 -13.72 -31.41
C VAL A 498 -8.61 -12.24 -31.34
N VAL A 499 -7.92 -11.46 -30.51
CA VAL A 499 -8.10 -10.01 -30.43
C VAL A 499 -7.95 -9.35 -31.80
N TYR A 500 -6.86 -9.66 -32.52
CA TYR A 500 -6.62 -9.09 -33.84
C TYR A 500 -7.75 -9.42 -34.83
N LEU A 501 -8.20 -10.67 -34.87
CA LEU A 501 -9.26 -11.10 -35.78
C LEU A 501 -10.60 -10.41 -35.47
N VAL A 502 -10.97 -10.31 -34.19
CA VAL A 502 -12.22 -9.64 -33.77
C VAL A 502 -12.18 -8.14 -34.06
N LEU A 503 -11.04 -7.49 -33.88
CA LEU A 503 -10.88 -6.07 -34.21
C LEU A 503 -10.90 -5.81 -35.71
N GLN A 504 -10.29 -6.69 -36.52
CA GLN A 504 -10.31 -6.55 -37.98
C GLN A 504 -11.71 -6.74 -38.57
N SER A 505 -12.54 -7.63 -38.01
CA SER A 505 -13.91 -7.82 -38.47
C SER A 505 -14.85 -6.65 -38.16
N ARG A 506 -14.42 -5.74 -37.27
CA ARG A 506 -15.19 -4.54 -36.86
C ARG A 506 -14.80 -3.27 -37.65
N LYS A 507 -13.81 -3.37 -38.55
CA LYS A 507 -13.48 -2.33 -39.53
C LYS A 507 -14.24 -2.57 -40.82
#